data_AF-A0A1M4TM02-F1
#
_entry.id   AF-A0A1M4TM02-F1
#
_cell.length_a   1.000
_cell.length_b   1.000
_cell.length_c   1.000
_cell.angle_alpha   90.00
_cell.angle_beta   90.00
_cell.angle_gamma   90.00
#
_symmetry.space_group_name_H-M   'P 1'
#
loop_
_entity.id
_entity.type
_entity.pdbx_description
1 polymer ?
#
loop_
_entity_poly.entity_id
_entity_poly.type
_entity_poly.pdbx_seq_one_letter_code
_entity_poly.pdbx_strand_id
1 'polypeptide(L)' 'MFGKLGTGELILILGIALVIFGPGKLPEIGKAFGKAIGEFKNHANKISEDMEINLEDKKA' A
#
# COMPACT_ATOMS: atom_id res chain seq x y z
N MET A 1 -30.95 8.60 -6.08
CA MET A 1 -30.45 9.66 -5.17
C MET A 1 -29.18 9.27 -4.38
N PHE A 2 -28.45 8.23 -4.77
CA PHE A 2 -27.19 7.80 -4.12
C PHE A 2 -26.13 7.44 -5.18
N GLY A 3 -25.91 8.36 -6.12
CA GLY A 3 -25.03 8.11 -7.26
C GLY A 3 -23.72 8.86 -7.10
N LYS A 4 -22.73 8.18 -6.50
CA LYS A 4 -21.33 8.62 -6.28
C LYS A 4 -21.15 9.48 -5.04
N LEU A 5 -20.49 8.89 -4.04
CA LEU A 5 -19.83 9.61 -2.96
C LEU A 5 -18.99 10.73 -3.59
N GLY A 6 -19.47 11.96 -3.46
CA GLY A 6 -18.77 13.13 -3.94
C GLY A 6 -17.54 13.41 -3.09
N THR A 7 -16.60 14.21 -3.61
CA THR A 7 -15.42 14.63 -2.86
C THR A 7 -15.78 15.26 -1.51
N GLY A 8 -16.91 15.99 -1.43
CA GLY A 8 -17.41 16.58 -0.19
C GLY A 8 -17.84 15.54 0.87
N GLU A 9 -18.54 14.48 0.45
CA GLU A 9 -18.97 13.40 1.36
C GLU A 9 -17.77 12.59 1.86
N LEU A 10 -16.78 12.34 1.00
CA LEU A 10 -15.52 11.72 1.39
C LEU A 10 -14.75 12.57 2.42
N ILE A 11 -14.70 13.89 2.22
CA ILE A 11 -14.06 14.80 3.20
C ILE A 11 -14.81 14.79 4.54
N LEU A 12 -16.14 14.75 4.53
CA LEU A 12 -16.93 14.67 5.75
C LEU A 12 -16.65 13.37 6.53
N ILE A 13 -16.68 12.23 5.83
CA ILE A 13 -16.36 10.93 6.42
C ILE A 13 -14.92 10.92 6.95
N LEU A 14 -13.97 11.44 6.17
CA LEU A 14 -12.58 11.57 6.59
C LEU A 14 -12.45 12.47 7.83
N GLY A 15 -13.18 13.59 7.88
CA GLY A 15 -13.22 14.48 9.04
C GLY A 15 -13.71 13.78 10.31
N ILE A 16 -14.80 13.02 10.23
CA ILE A 16 -15.31 12.23 11.37
C ILE A 16 -14.28 11.17 11.80
N ALA A 17 -13.70 10.46 10.83
CA ALA A 17 -12.66 9.47 11.10
C ALA A 17 -11.43 10.14 11.79
N LEU A 18 -11.05 11.34 11.35
CA LEU A 18 -9.96 12.10 11.95
C LEU A 18 -10.26 12.60 13.37
N VAL A 19 -11.52 12.87 13.71
CA VAL A 19 -11.89 13.20 15.10
C VAL A 19 -11.74 11.98 16.01
N ILE A 20 -12.12 10.79 15.53
CA ILE A 20 -12.03 9.55 16.30
C ILE A 20 -10.58 9.06 16.42
N PHE A 21 -9.85 9.05 15.32
CA PHE A 21 -8.51 8.48 15.22
C PHE A 21 -7.40 9.51 15.43
N GLY A 22 -7.65 10.78 15.14
CA GLY A 22 -6.66 11.86 15.14
C GLY A 22 -5.92 12.02 13.79
N PRO A 23 -5.59 13.25 13.37
CA PRO A 23 -4.87 13.51 12.11
C PRO A 23 -3.45 12.94 12.07
N GLY A 24 -2.83 12.71 13.23
CA GLY A 24 -1.51 12.08 13.33
C GLY A 24 -1.47 10.59 12.96
N LYS A 25 -2.60 9.87 13.04
CA LYS A 25 -2.63 8.43 12.74
C LYS A 25 -2.56 8.12 11.25
N LEU A 26 -3.12 8.98 10.39
CA LEU A 26 -3.04 8.79 8.93
C LEU A 26 -1.60 8.72 8.41
N PRO A 27 -0.69 9.66 8.72
CA PRO A 27 0.70 9.58 8.27
C PRO A 27 1.48 8.44 8.94
N GLU A 28 1.14 8.06 10.17
CA GLU A 28 1.74 6.91 10.86
C GLU A 28 1.41 5.59 10.13
N ILE A 29 0.12 5.37 9.84
CA ILE A 29 -0.36 4.21 9.07
C ILE A 29 0.25 4.23 7.66
N GLY A 30 0.27 5.39 7.00
CA GLY A 30 0.88 5.54 5.68
C GLY A 30 2.37 5.19 5.64
N LYS A 31 3.14 5.59 6.66
CA LYS A 31 4.56 5.21 6.79
C LYS A 31 4.73 3.71 6.99
N ALA A 32 3.93 3.10 7.86
CA ALA A 32 3.98 1.66 8.11
C ALA A 32 3.61 0.85 6.86
N PHE A 33 2.51 1.21 6.18
CA PHE A 33 2.10 0.59 4.92
C PHE A 33 3.12 0.81 3.80
N GLY A 34 3.66 2.02 3.68
CA GLY A 34 4.67 2.34 2.67
C GLY A 34 5.93 1.51 2.84
N LYS A 35 6.40 1.33 4.09
CA LYS A 35 7.52 0.45 4.40
C LYS A 35 7.20 -1.01 4.07
N ALA A 36 6.03 -1.51 4.46
CA ALA A 36 5.61 -2.88 4.16
C ALA A 36 5.53 -3.16 2.66
N ILE A 37 4.94 -2.25 1.87
CA ILE A 37 4.85 -2.37 0.42
C ILE A 37 6.24 -2.30 -0.23
N GLY A 38 7.12 -1.41 0.26
CA GLY A 38 8.49 -1.30 -0.23
C GLY A 38 9.32 -2.57 0.02
N GLU A 39 9.22 -3.13 1.22
CA GLU A 39 9.87 -4.40 1.58
C GLU A 39 9.28 -5.55 0.77
N PHE A 40 7.95 -5.63 0.62
CA PHE A 40 7.28 -6.65 -0.20
C PHE A 40 7.76 -6.62 -1.65
N LYS A 41 7.79 -5.43 -2.28
CA LYS A 41 8.29 -5.24 -3.65
C LYS A 41 9.75 -5.69 -3.78
N ASN A 42 10.61 -5.32 -2.83
CA ASN A 42 12.02 -5.68 -2.87
C ASN A 42 12.23 -7.20 -2.78
N HIS A 43 11.46 -7.89 -1.93
CA HIS A 43 11.52 -9.36 -1.83
C HIS A 43 10.94 -10.03 -3.09
N ALA A 44 9.81 -9.53 -3.61
CA ALA A 44 9.22 -10.05 -4.83
C ALA A 44 10.19 -9.94 -6.04
N ASN A 45 10.92 -8.83 -6.14
CA ASN A 45 11.93 -8.64 -7.18
C ASN A 45 13.11 -9.62 -7.03
N LYS A 46 13.64 -9.78 -5.81
CA LYS A 46 14.73 -10.75 -5.54
C LYS A 46 14.31 -12.18 -5.88
N ILE A 47 13.10 -12.58 -5.50
CA ILE A 47 12.56 -13.91 -5.84
C ILE A 47 12.46 -14.10 -7.35
N SER A 48 12.05 -13.06 -8.07
CA SER A 48 11.96 -13.10 -9.54
C SER A 48 13.34 -13.28 -10.19
N GLU A 49 14.34 -12.54 -9.70
CA GLU A 49 15.74 -12.63 -10.16
C GLU A 49 16.37 -13.99 -9.82
N ASP A 50 16.18 -14.50 -8.60
CA ASP A 50 16.65 -15.83 -8.18
C ASP A 50 16.02 -16.96 -9.01
N MET A 51 14.75 -16.81 -9.42
CA MET A 51 14.08 -17.77 -10.31
C MET A 51 14.59 -17.71 -11.74
N GLU A 52 14.92 -16.51 -12.25
CA GLU A 52 15.47 -16.33 -13.60
C GLU A 52 16.86 -16.97 -13.73
N ILE A 53 17.74 -16.74 -12.74
CA ILE A 53 19.09 -17.32 -12.69
C ILE A 53 19.03 -18.86 -12.65
N ASN A 54 18.14 -19.44 -11.82
CA ASN A 54 17.99 -20.89 -11.73
C ASN A 54 17.45 -21.56 -13.00
N LEU A 55 16.75 -20.82 -13.87
CA LEU A 55 16.22 -21.34 -15.14
C LEU A 55 17.27 -21.32 -16.27
N GLU A 56 18.22 -20.39 -16.23
CA GLU A 56 19.36 -20.35 -17.17
C GLU A 56 20.39 -21.44 -16.85
N ASP A 57 20.72 -21.65 -15.57
CA ASP A 57 21.65 -22.70 -15.15
C ASP A 57 21.15 -24.13 -15.44
N LYS A 58 19.83 -24.33 -15.52
CA LYS A 58 19.22 -25.64 -15.81
C LYS A 58 19.10 -25.97 -17.30
N LYS A 59 19.39 -25.01 -18.18
CA LYS A 59 19.35 -25.17 -19.65
C LYS A 59 20.72 -25.41 -20.28
N ALA A 60 21.81 -25.25 -19.53
CA ALA A 60 23.17 -25.60 -19.91
C ALA A 60 23.50 -27.06 -19.56
#